data_AF-A0A965U5N3-F1
#
_entry.id   AF-A0A965U5N3-F1
#
_cell.length_a   1.000
_cell.length_b   1.000
_cell.length_c   1.000
_cell.angle_alpha   90.00
_cell.angle_beta   90.00
_cell.angle_gamma   90.00
#
_symmetry.space_group_name_H-M   'P 1'
#
loop_
_entity.id
_entity.type
_entity.pdbx_description
1 polymer ?
#
loop_
_entity_poly.entity_id
_entity_poly.type
_entity_poly.pdbx_seq_one_letter_code
_entity_poly.pdbx_strand_id
1 'polypeptide(L)'
;MSHAMQKREAAMALLYCFFLSLAALLICTKSSPLYPVNDWSDANIFLTMGKGMLRGKVLYRDLYDHKGPLLYGLHALAAMISSTSFLGVFLLEVAAFTAFLMSAWKIVRLYGVNGAAWPLLAVLAAGVLSSTALQAGDSAEELCLPLVSWSFYLLFKWLHRNDLSAPGRKWALFQGVLTGCVLWIKFTMLGFFGAVMLTALIRLVYRGQWKQAFSCVGWFLLGLLLTTLPWILYFGVNSGIGIWLKTYFYDNLFLYGGSKTSLAERVKEILKCVV
;
A
#
# COMPACT_ATOMS: atom_id res chain seq x y z
N MET A 1 32.44 -2.40 4.94
CA MET A 1 32.06 -3.40 3.91
C MET A 1 32.32 -2.82 2.53
N SER A 2 32.96 -3.57 1.63
CA SER A 2 33.08 -3.17 0.21
C SER A 2 31.68 -2.99 -0.42
N HIS A 3 31.55 -2.03 -1.34
CA HIS A 3 30.30 -1.77 -2.08
C HIS A 3 29.76 -3.04 -2.77
N ALA A 4 30.65 -3.95 -3.18
CA ALA A 4 30.28 -5.23 -3.78
C ALA A 4 29.60 -6.18 -2.77
N MET A 5 30.07 -6.22 -1.52
CA MET A 5 29.46 -7.05 -0.47
C MET A 5 28.05 -6.57 -0.13
N GLN A 6 27.83 -5.25 -0.08
CA GLN A 6 26.52 -4.69 0.19
C GLN A 6 25.51 -4.97 -0.94
N LYS A 7 25.95 -4.96 -2.20
CA LYS A 7 25.11 -5.34 -3.35
C LYS A 7 24.74 -6.83 -3.29
N ARG A 8 25.70 -7.70 -2.98
CA ARG A 8 25.47 -9.15 -2.85
C ARG A 8 24.47 -9.46 -1.74
N GLU A 9 24.60 -8.83 -0.58
CA GLU A 9 23.64 -8.99 0.51
C GLU A 9 22.23 -8.53 0.16
N ALA A 10 22.10 -7.37 -0.51
CA ALA A 10 20.80 -6.88 -0.95
C ALA A 10 20.13 -7.84 -1.96
N ALA A 11 20.92 -8.45 -2.85
CA ALA A 11 20.42 -9.45 -3.79
C ALA A 11 19.98 -10.74 -3.07
N MET A 12 20.75 -11.23 -2.10
CA MET A 12 20.36 -12.38 -1.28
C MET A 12 19.09 -12.09 -0.48
N ALA A 13 18.96 -10.88 0.08
CA ALA A 13 17.76 -10.45 0.78
C ALA A 13 16.54 -10.44 -0.14
N LEU A 14 16.69 -9.91 -1.36
CA LEU A 14 15.62 -9.90 -2.35
C LEU A 14 15.18 -11.32 -2.72
N LEU A 15 16.12 -12.22 -2.98
CA LEU A 15 15.82 -13.62 -3.30
C LEU A 15 15.11 -14.30 -2.13
N TYR A 16 15.59 -14.15 -0.91
CA TYR A 16 14.96 -14.71 0.27
C TYR A 16 13.53 -14.19 0.45
N CYS A 17 13.33 -12.86 0.38
CA CYS A 17 12.01 -12.26 0.46
C CYS A 17 11.09 -12.79 -0.64
N PHE A 18 11.57 -12.88 -1.87
CA PHE A 18 10.79 -13.40 -2.99
C PHE A 18 10.36 -14.86 -2.78
N PHE A 19 11.29 -15.75 -2.42
CA PHE A 19 10.96 -17.16 -2.19
C PHE A 19 10.09 -17.36 -0.95
N LEU A 20 10.29 -16.58 0.11
CA LEU A 20 9.44 -16.59 1.29
C LEU A 20 8.02 -16.12 0.95
N SER A 21 7.88 -15.02 0.21
CA SER A 21 6.58 -14.54 -0.28
C SER A 21 5.90 -15.57 -1.16
N LEU A 22 6.62 -16.15 -2.13
CA LEU A 22 6.09 -17.17 -3.01
C LEU A 22 5.60 -18.40 -2.22
N ALA A 23 6.44 -18.95 -1.34
CA ALA A 23 6.11 -20.15 -0.56
C ALA A 23 4.93 -19.91 0.39
N ALA A 24 4.91 -18.75 1.08
CA ALA A 24 3.85 -18.43 2.03
C ALA A 24 2.52 -18.14 1.30
N LEU A 25 2.53 -17.32 0.25
CA LEU A 25 1.32 -16.96 -0.50
C LEU A 25 0.77 -18.15 -1.30
N LEU A 26 1.60 -19.07 -1.78
CA LEU A 26 1.11 -20.31 -2.41
C LEU A 26 0.08 -21.02 -1.53
N ILE A 27 0.25 -20.96 -0.21
CA ILE A 27 -0.63 -21.60 0.78
C ILE A 27 -1.66 -20.61 1.33
N CYS A 28 -1.30 -19.36 1.58
CA CYS A 28 -2.13 -18.43 2.36
C CYS A 28 -3.16 -17.62 1.56
N THR A 29 -3.04 -17.49 0.23
CA THR A 29 -4.03 -16.79 -0.61
C THR A 29 -4.79 -17.76 -1.52
N LYS A 30 -6.10 -17.53 -1.70
CA LYS A 30 -6.93 -18.31 -2.64
C LYS A 30 -6.72 -17.92 -4.09
N SER A 31 -5.98 -16.84 -4.36
CA SER A 31 -5.53 -16.50 -5.72
C SER A 31 -4.41 -17.41 -6.22
N SER A 32 -3.74 -18.13 -5.32
CA SER A 32 -2.67 -19.08 -5.65
C SER A 32 -3.16 -20.16 -6.61
N PRO A 33 -2.31 -20.58 -7.57
CA PRO A 33 -2.65 -21.68 -8.49
C PRO A 33 -2.87 -23.03 -7.80
N LEU A 34 -2.56 -23.16 -6.50
CA LEU A 34 -2.90 -24.36 -5.72
C LEU A 34 -4.42 -24.49 -5.46
N TYR A 35 -5.16 -23.39 -5.54
CA TYR A 35 -6.60 -23.38 -5.30
C TYR A 35 -7.35 -23.29 -6.64
N PRO A 36 -8.19 -24.28 -6.97
CA PRO A 36 -8.92 -24.29 -8.24
C PRO A 36 -10.06 -23.26 -8.29
N VAL A 37 -10.52 -22.80 -7.12
CA VAL A 37 -11.63 -21.85 -6.98
C VAL A 37 -11.24 -20.79 -5.97
N ASN A 38 -11.51 -19.53 -6.33
CA ASN A 38 -11.46 -18.40 -5.42
C ASN A 38 -12.88 -17.87 -5.22
N ASP A 39 -13.45 -18.12 -4.04
CA ASP A 39 -14.78 -17.68 -3.61
C ASP A 39 -14.74 -16.32 -2.90
N TRP A 40 -13.57 -15.70 -2.79
CA TRP A 40 -13.40 -14.42 -2.11
C TRP A 40 -14.02 -13.28 -2.93
N SER A 41 -14.91 -12.51 -2.30
CA SER A 41 -15.68 -11.47 -2.97
C SER A 41 -14.79 -10.36 -3.53
N ASP A 42 -13.85 -9.87 -2.73
CA ASP A 42 -12.98 -8.75 -3.10
C ASP A 42 -12.16 -9.11 -4.34
N ALA A 43 -11.51 -10.28 -4.35
CA ALA A 43 -10.73 -10.73 -5.50
C ALA A 43 -11.56 -10.83 -6.79
N ASN A 44 -12.76 -11.39 -6.69
CA ASN A 44 -13.66 -11.52 -7.84
C ASN A 44 -14.15 -10.15 -8.33
N ILE A 45 -14.49 -9.23 -7.42
CA ILE A 45 -14.93 -7.87 -7.76
C ILE A 45 -13.78 -7.13 -8.45
N PHE A 46 -12.59 -7.11 -7.87
CA PHE A 46 -11.46 -6.34 -8.38
C PHE A 46 -11.02 -6.86 -9.75
N LEU A 47 -10.94 -8.18 -9.93
CA LEU A 47 -10.62 -8.79 -11.22
C LEU A 47 -11.71 -8.53 -12.27
N THR A 48 -12.98 -8.50 -11.88
CA THR A 48 -14.10 -8.15 -12.78
C THR A 48 -14.02 -6.69 -13.21
N MET A 49 -13.71 -5.78 -12.28
CA MET A 49 -13.49 -4.36 -12.58
C MET A 49 -12.33 -4.17 -13.55
N GLY A 50 -11.19 -4.84 -13.31
CA GLY A 50 -10.04 -4.81 -14.20
C GLY A 50 -10.37 -5.31 -15.62
N LYS A 51 -11.08 -6.44 -15.74
CA LYS A 51 -11.58 -6.96 -17.04
C LYS A 51 -12.53 -5.99 -17.71
N GLY A 52 -13.38 -5.32 -16.94
CA GLY A 52 -14.26 -4.27 -17.41
C GLY A 52 -13.50 -3.12 -18.06
N MET A 53 -12.47 -2.61 -17.38
CA MET A 53 -11.60 -1.56 -17.91
C MET A 53 -10.97 -1.97 -19.24
N LEU A 54 -10.45 -3.20 -19.34
CA LEU A 54 -9.87 -3.73 -20.58
C LEU A 54 -10.89 -3.85 -21.73
N ARG A 55 -12.19 -3.98 -21.41
CA ARG A 55 -13.30 -4.02 -22.38
C ARG A 55 -13.92 -2.65 -22.66
N GLY A 56 -13.25 -1.57 -22.25
CA GLY A 56 -13.70 -0.19 -22.47
C GLY A 56 -14.86 0.24 -21.56
N LYS A 57 -15.15 -0.50 -20.48
CA LYS A 57 -16.12 -0.07 -19.48
C LYS A 57 -15.50 1.02 -18.60
N VAL A 58 -16.31 2.00 -18.27
CA VAL A 58 -15.94 3.13 -17.41
C VAL A 58 -16.35 2.81 -15.98
N LEU A 59 -15.37 2.79 -15.08
CA LEU A 59 -15.60 2.52 -13.66
C LEU A 59 -16.60 3.52 -13.04
N TYR A 60 -17.34 3.06 -12.05
CA TYR A 60 -18.42 3.77 -11.32
C TYR A 60 -19.64 4.15 -12.18
N ARG A 61 -19.49 4.23 -13.52
CA ARG A 61 -20.57 4.48 -14.48
C ARG A 61 -21.18 3.18 -15.02
N ASP A 62 -20.34 2.31 -15.56
CA ASP A 62 -20.75 1.06 -16.21
C ASP A 62 -20.58 -0.15 -15.28
N LEU A 63 -19.66 -0.05 -14.32
CA LEU A 63 -19.41 -1.04 -13.27
C LEU A 63 -19.28 -0.33 -11.92
N TYR A 64 -20.09 -0.71 -10.94
CA TYR A 64 -20.17 -0.04 -9.65
C TYR A 64 -19.41 -0.80 -8.56
N ASP A 65 -18.55 -0.08 -7.83
CA ASP A 65 -17.99 -0.45 -6.53
C ASP A 65 -17.47 0.83 -5.84
N HIS A 66 -16.91 0.72 -4.64
CA HIS A 66 -16.56 1.81 -3.75
C HIS A 66 -15.05 1.84 -3.40
N LYS A 67 -14.19 0.94 -3.90
CA LYS A 67 -12.72 1.08 -3.80
C LYS A 67 -12.15 2.04 -4.85
N GLY A 68 -10.86 2.37 -4.69
CA GLY A 68 -10.19 3.36 -5.52
C GLY A 68 -9.77 2.84 -6.90
N PRO A 69 -9.59 3.72 -7.88
CA PRO A 69 -9.37 3.33 -9.27
C PRO A 69 -7.99 2.71 -9.53
N LEU A 70 -6.97 3.01 -8.71
CA LEU A 70 -5.66 2.36 -8.83
C LEU A 70 -5.74 0.87 -8.51
N LEU A 71 -6.58 0.49 -7.56
CA LEU A 71 -6.81 -0.93 -7.26
C LEU A 71 -7.30 -1.66 -8.51
N TYR A 72 -8.32 -1.15 -9.18
CA TYR A 72 -8.84 -1.77 -10.40
C TYR A 72 -7.87 -1.71 -11.58
N GLY A 73 -7.07 -0.63 -11.69
CA GLY A 73 -6.01 -0.53 -12.67
C GLY A 73 -4.94 -1.62 -12.51
N LEU A 74 -4.54 -1.92 -11.27
CA LEU A 74 -3.65 -3.05 -10.97
C LEU A 74 -4.29 -4.40 -11.38
N HIS A 75 -5.59 -4.54 -11.16
CA HIS A 75 -6.33 -5.73 -11.56
C HIS A 75 -6.56 -5.84 -13.08
N ALA A 76 -6.61 -4.72 -13.80
CA ALA A 76 -6.59 -4.70 -15.25
C ALA A 76 -5.25 -5.25 -15.76
N LEU A 77 -4.12 -4.86 -15.16
CA LEU A 77 -2.81 -5.44 -15.47
C LEU A 77 -2.75 -6.93 -15.15
N ALA A 78 -3.30 -7.36 -14.00
CA ALA A 78 -3.41 -8.77 -13.67
C ALA A 78 -4.26 -9.55 -14.70
N ALA A 79 -5.37 -8.98 -15.14
CA ALA A 79 -6.26 -9.58 -16.14
C ALA A 79 -5.60 -9.71 -17.54
N MET A 80 -4.59 -8.90 -17.85
CA MET A 80 -3.78 -9.06 -19.09
C MET A 80 -2.90 -10.31 -19.05
N ILE A 81 -2.47 -10.76 -17.86
CA ILE A 81 -1.71 -12.01 -17.69
C ILE A 81 -2.65 -13.20 -17.81
N SER A 82 -3.79 -13.14 -17.13
CA SER A 82 -4.81 -14.17 -17.19
C SER A 82 -6.19 -13.57 -16.91
N SER A 83 -7.09 -13.66 -17.89
CA SER A 83 -8.47 -13.22 -17.75
C SER A 83 -9.43 -14.34 -17.29
N THR A 84 -8.95 -15.58 -17.16
CA THR A 84 -9.78 -16.73 -16.77
C THR A 84 -9.40 -17.31 -15.41
N SER A 85 -8.16 -17.10 -14.96
CA SER A 85 -7.64 -17.49 -13.64
C SER A 85 -7.11 -16.29 -12.86
N PHE A 86 -6.83 -16.48 -11.56
CA PHE A 86 -6.24 -15.49 -10.66
C PHE A 86 -4.71 -15.40 -10.72
N LEU A 87 -4.05 -16.08 -11.68
CA LEU A 87 -2.58 -16.08 -11.78
C LEU A 87 -1.96 -14.68 -11.79
N GLY A 88 -2.56 -13.72 -12.53
CA GLY A 88 -2.08 -12.35 -12.54
C GLY A 88 -2.20 -11.64 -11.19
N VAL A 89 -3.26 -11.94 -10.44
CA VAL A 89 -3.49 -11.42 -9.08
C VAL A 89 -2.48 -12.02 -8.12
N PHE A 90 -2.25 -13.33 -8.19
CA PHE A 90 -1.24 -14.01 -7.39
C PHE A 90 0.17 -13.44 -7.60
N LEU A 91 0.56 -13.16 -8.85
CA LEU A 91 1.85 -12.53 -9.14
C LEU A 91 1.94 -11.11 -8.58
N LEU A 92 0.83 -10.37 -8.58
CA LEU A 92 0.74 -9.04 -7.96
C LEU A 92 0.91 -9.13 -6.43
N GLU A 93 0.24 -10.07 -5.76
CA GLU A 93 0.39 -10.34 -4.32
C GLU A 93 1.84 -10.70 -3.99
N VAL A 94 2.47 -11.62 -4.74
CA VAL A 94 3.88 -12.00 -4.53
C VAL A 94 4.80 -10.80 -4.67
N ALA A 95 4.60 -9.95 -5.68
CA ALA A 95 5.40 -8.74 -5.86
C ALA A 95 5.21 -7.73 -4.71
N ALA A 96 3.96 -7.50 -4.30
CA ALA A 96 3.61 -6.60 -3.20
C ALA A 96 4.19 -7.08 -1.87
N PHE A 97 4.02 -8.37 -1.55
CA PHE A 97 4.50 -8.96 -0.31
C PHE A 97 6.03 -9.06 -0.27
N THR A 98 6.68 -9.32 -1.41
CA THR A 98 8.15 -9.26 -1.52
C THR A 98 8.65 -7.85 -1.22
N ALA A 99 8.00 -6.83 -1.77
CA ALA A 99 8.36 -5.43 -1.52
C ALA A 99 8.15 -5.06 -0.04
N PHE A 100 7.10 -5.57 0.61
CA PHE A 100 6.87 -5.42 2.05
C PHE A 100 7.99 -6.07 2.87
N LEU A 101 8.32 -7.33 2.64
CA LEU A 101 9.40 -8.01 3.37
C LEU A 101 10.75 -7.33 3.15
N MET A 102 10.99 -6.79 1.96
CA MET A 102 12.21 -6.02 1.67
C MET A 102 12.31 -4.72 2.47
N SER A 103 11.21 -3.99 2.68
CA SER A 103 11.23 -2.80 3.53
C SER A 103 11.44 -3.19 5.00
N ALA A 104 10.79 -4.26 5.46
CA ALA A 104 10.96 -4.80 6.81
C ALA A 104 12.42 -5.22 7.07
N TRP A 105 13.04 -5.94 6.13
CA TRP A 105 14.46 -6.31 6.20
C TRP A 105 15.35 -5.07 6.36
N LYS A 106 15.09 -4.01 5.58
CA LYS A 106 15.85 -2.76 5.67
C LYS A 106 15.64 -2.04 7.00
N ILE A 107 14.46 -2.12 7.60
CA ILE A 107 14.18 -1.57 8.94
C ILE A 107 14.96 -2.35 10.00
N VAL A 108 14.92 -3.69 9.96
CA VAL A 108 15.67 -4.54 10.91
C VAL A 108 17.17 -4.26 10.85
N ARG A 109 17.72 -4.15 9.63
CA ARG A 109 19.12 -3.77 9.39
C ARG A 109 19.46 -2.37 9.90
N LEU A 110 18.51 -1.44 9.81
CA LEU A 110 18.70 -0.05 10.27
C LEU A 110 18.98 0.01 11.78
N TYR A 111 18.36 -0.89 12.56
CA TYR A 111 18.54 -0.94 14.02
C TYR A 111 19.57 -1.98 14.49
N GLY A 112 20.39 -2.51 13.57
CA GLY A 112 21.54 -3.37 13.92
C GLY A 112 21.21 -4.81 14.28
N VAL A 113 19.96 -5.27 14.09
CA VAL A 113 19.53 -6.63 14.46
C VAL A 113 19.80 -7.63 13.31
N ASN A 114 21.03 -7.64 12.81
CA ASN A 114 21.38 -8.35 11.56
C ASN A 114 21.29 -9.88 11.70
N GLY A 115 21.66 -10.44 12.86
CA GLY A 115 21.68 -11.89 13.10
C GLY A 115 20.29 -12.53 13.14
N ALA A 116 19.25 -11.77 13.50
CA ALA A 116 17.87 -12.24 13.56
C ALA A 116 17.03 -11.81 12.34
N ALA A 117 17.62 -11.13 11.35
CA ALA A 117 16.85 -10.56 10.24
C ALA A 117 16.07 -11.62 9.45
N TRP A 118 16.70 -12.75 9.13
CA TRP A 118 16.06 -13.83 8.36
C TRP A 118 14.89 -14.51 9.09
N PRO A 119 15.05 -15.01 10.33
CA PRO A 119 13.93 -15.62 11.05
C PRO A 119 12.84 -14.59 11.38
N LEU A 120 13.19 -13.34 11.66
CA LEU A 120 12.21 -12.29 11.95
C LEU A 120 11.32 -12.00 10.74
N LEU A 121 11.85 -12.04 9.52
CA LEU A 121 11.05 -11.91 8.30
C LEU A 121 10.08 -13.08 8.13
N ALA A 122 10.47 -14.30 8.46
CA ALA A 122 9.58 -15.47 8.41
C ALA A 122 8.46 -15.35 9.45
N VAL A 123 8.78 -14.93 10.67
CA VAL A 123 7.80 -14.68 11.73
C VAL A 123 6.85 -13.54 11.34
N LEU A 124 7.36 -12.46 10.76
CA LEU A 124 6.56 -11.35 10.26
C LEU A 124 5.63 -11.80 9.13
N ALA A 125 6.14 -12.58 8.17
CA ALA A 125 5.34 -13.13 7.09
C ALA A 125 4.19 -13.99 7.62
N ALA A 126 4.49 -14.91 8.54
CA ALA A 126 3.49 -15.74 9.18
C ALA A 126 2.44 -14.91 9.93
N GLY A 127 2.86 -13.96 10.77
CA GLY A 127 1.95 -13.13 11.56
C GLY A 127 1.04 -12.24 10.71
N VAL A 128 1.56 -11.69 9.61
CA VAL A 128 0.76 -10.88 8.68
C VAL A 128 -0.24 -11.74 7.92
N LEU A 129 0.19 -12.88 7.36
CA LEU A 129 -0.68 -13.75 6.57
C LEU A 129 -1.68 -14.56 7.42
N SER A 130 -1.41 -14.73 8.72
CA SER A 130 -2.38 -15.30 9.67
C SER A 130 -3.42 -14.29 10.15
N SER A 131 -3.28 -13.01 9.80
CA SER A 131 -4.23 -11.97 10.21
C SER A 131 -5.57 -12.16 9.51
N THR A 132 -6.66 -12.08 10.29
CA THR A 132 -8.03 -12.09 9.76
C THR A 132 -8.29 -10.93 8.79
N ALA A 133 -7.56 -9.83 8.93
CA ALA A 133 -7.67 -8.67 8.04
C ALA A 133 -7.23 -8.95 6.60
N LEU A 134 -6.41 -9.98 6.37
CA LEU A 134 -5.90 -10.37 5.06
C LEU A 134 -6.44 -11.75 4.62
N GLN A 135 -7.56 -12.17 5.18
CA GLN A 135 -8.14 -13.49 4.92
C GLN A 135 -8.37 -13.69 3.42
N ALA A 136 -7.99 -14.88 2.92
CA ALA A 136 -8.12 -15.34 1.54
C ALA A 136 -7.32 -14.58 0.46
N GLY A 137 -6.62 -13.49 0.82
CA GLY A 137 -5.74 -12.72 -0.07
C GLY A 137 -6.45 -11.67 -0.92
N ASP A 138 -5.66 -10.98 -1.74
CA ASP A 138 -6.06 -9.92 -2.68
C ASP A 138 -6.93 -8.81 -2.05
N SER A 139 -6.62 -8.46 -0.79
CA SER A 139 -7.26 -7.33 -0.13
C SER A 139 -6.62 -6.01 -0.55
N ALA A 140 -7.41 -4.92 -0.52
CA ALA A 140 -6.87 -3.58 -0.76
C ALA A 140 -5.77 -3.21 0.26
N GLU A 141 -5.88 -3.71 1.50
CA GLU A 141 -4.89 -3.56 2.56
C GLU A 141 -3.57 -4.25 2.26
N GLU A 142 -3.61 -5.47 1.71
CA GLU A 142 -2.42 -6.22 1.32
C GLU A 142 -1.60 -5.45 0.28
N LEU A 143 -2.27 -4.87 -0.72
CA LEU A 143 -1.63 -4.04 -1.75
C LEU A 143 -1.13 -2.69 -1.20
N CYS A 144 -1.73 -2.18 -0.12
CA CYS A 144 -1.24 -0.99 0.58
C CYS A 144 -0.01 -1.28 1.46
N LEU A 145 0.16 -2.51 1.93
CA LEU A 145 1.19 -2.91 2.88
C LEU A 145 2.63 -2.55 2.46
N PRO A 146 3.09 -2.83 1.21
CA PRO A 146 4.40 -2.35 0.78
C PRO A 146 4.49 -0.82 0.76
N LEU A 147 3.43 -0.11 0.36
CA LEU A 147 3.45 1.35 0.30
C LEU A 147 3.61 1.99 1.68
N VAL A 148 2.88 1.49 2.67
CA VAL A 148 2.97 1.94 4.06
C VAL A 148 4.33 1.58 4.67
N SER A 149 4.79 0.34 4.50
CA SER A 149 6.04 -0.12 5.10
C SER A 149 7.28 0.57 4.51
N TRP A 150 7.30 0.86 3.21
CA TRP A 150 8.35 1.66 2.59
C TRP A 150 8.32 3.12 3.04
N SER A 151 7.13 3.69 3.23
CA SER A 151 6.98 5.03 3.81
C SER A 151 7.62 5.11 5.20
N PHE A 152 7.33 4.13 6.07
CA PHE A 152 7.94 4.03 7.39
C PHE A 152 9.44 3.79 7.34
N TYR A 153 9.92 2.88 6.48
CA TYR A 153 11.36 2.66 6.31
C TYR A 153 12.10 3.96 5.99
N LEU A 154 11.57 4.76 5.07
CA LEU A 154 12.19 6.03 4.68
C LEU A 154 12.14 7.07 5.79
N LEU A 155 11.07 7.11 6.58
CA LEU A 155 10.99 7.95 7.77
C LEU A 155 12.03 7.52 8.81
N PHE A 156 12.05 6.24 9.19
CA PHE A 156 12.97 5.70 10.19
C PHE A 156 14.42 5.88 9.75
N LYS A 157 14.73 5.66 8.47
CA LYS A 157 16.08 5.90 7.93
C LYS A 157 16.52 7.34 8.11
N TRP A 158 15.63 8.31 7.88
CA TRP A 158 15.93 9.72 8.09
C TRP A 158 16.11 10.04 9.58
N LEU A 159 15.20 9.57 10.43
CA LEU A 159 15.27 9.77 11.89
C LEU A 159 16.53 9.14 12.52
N HIS A 160 16.85 7.91 12.13
CA HIS A 160 17.95 7.12 12.69
C HIS A 160 19.32 7.70 12.35
N ARG A 161 19.48 8.29 11.15
CA ARG A 161 20.75 8.93 10.76
C ARG A 161 21.08 10.16 11.58
N ASN A 162 20.14 10.65 12.41
CA ASN A 162 20.21 11.97 13.05
C ASN A 162 20.70 13.04 12.07
N ASP A 163 20.30 12.89 10.80
CA ASP A 163 20.74 13.78 9.75
C ASP A 163 20.25 15.19 10.10
N LEU A 164 21.19 16.11 10.24
CA LEU A 164 20.89 17.51 10.55
C LEU A 164 20.18 18.18 9.37
N SER A 165 20.28 17.58 8.17
CA SER A 165 19.60 18.05 6.99
C SER A 165 18.14 17.57 6.95
N ALA A 166 17.25 18.49 6.57
CA ALA A 166 15.85 18.19 6.30
C ALA A 166 15.72 17.02 5.30
N PRO A 167 14.60 16.26 5.35
CA PRO A 167 14.38 15.25 4.34
C PRO A 167 14.34 15.93 2.98
N GLY A 168 15.18 15.45 2.06
CA GLY A 168 15.34 16.09 0.76
C GLY A 168 14.04 16.11 -0.05
N ARG A 169 13.93 17.01 -1.03
CA ARG A 169 12.76 17.15 -1.92
C ARG A 169 12.30 15.81 -2.52
N LYS A 170 13.25 14.95 -2.88
CA LYS A 170 13.00 13.59 -3.39
C LYS A 170 12.28 12.69 -2.38
N TRP A 171 12.62 12.81 -1.10
CA TRP A 171 11.96 12.07 -0.03
C TRP A 171 10.50 12.50 0.10
N ALA A 172 10.25 13.80 0.16
CA ALA A 172 8.90 14.35 0.28
C ALA A 172 8.02 13.99 -0.93
N LEU A 173 8.57 14.12 -2.14
CA LEU A 173 7.91 13.71 -3.38
C LEU A 173 7.53 12.22 -3.36
N PHE A 174 8.47 11.36 -2.94
CA PHE A 174 8.21 9.92 -2.88
C PHE A 174 7.16 9.57 -1.83
N GLN A 175 7.17 10.22 -0.66
CA GLN A 175 6.09 10.07 0.33
C GLN A 175 4.73 10.49 -0.23
N GLY A 176 4.69 11.58 -1.01
CA GLY A 176 3.50 12.03 -1.72
C GLY A 176 2.98 11.00 -2.73
N VAL A 177 3.87 10.40 -3.51
CA VAL A 177 3.53 9.33 -4.46
C VAL A 177 2.97 8.10 -3.75
N LEU A 178 3.62 7.63 -2.68
CA LEU A 178 3.11 6.49 -1.90
C LEU A 178 1.74 6.79 -1.29
N THR A 179 1.57 7.98 -0.73
CA THR A 179 0.29 8.45 -0.16
C THR A 179 -0.78 8.50 -1.23
N GLY A 180 -0.47 9.05 -2.40
CA GLY A 180 -1.41 9.17 -3.50
C GLY A 180 -1.80 7.81 -4.11
N CYS A 181 -0.88 6.85 -4.18
CA CYS A 181 -1.23 5.47 -4.52
C CYS A 181 -2.21 4.88 -3.50
N VAL A 182 -1.97 5.05 -2.20
CA VAL A 182 -2.89 4.58 -1.16
C VAL A 182 -4.23 5.32 -1.21
N LEU A 183 -4.23 6.63 -1.48
CA LEU A 183 -5.45 7.41 -1.71
C LEU A 183 -6.30 6.79 -2.81
N TRP A 184 -5.69 6.28 -3.89
CA TRP A 184 -6.40 5.67 -5.01
C TRP A 184 -6.57 4.15 -4.93
N ILE A 185 -6.17 3.52 -3.82
CA ILE A 185 -6.51 2.13 -3.48
C ILE A 185 -7.59 2.11 -2.39
N LYS A 186 -7.28 2.70 -1.24
CA LYS A 186 -8.12 2.73 -0.05
C LYS A 186 -7.81 3.95 0.81
N PHE A 187 -8.56 5.04 0.64
CA PHE A 187 -8.30 6.31 1.32
C PHE A 187 -8.40 6.26 2.85
N THR A 188 -9.06 5.25 3.43
CA THR A 188 -9.12 5.08 4.89
C THR A 188 -7.77 4.72 5.52
N MET A 189 -6.80 4.25 4.71
CA MET A 189 -5.44 3.95 5.13
C MET A 189 -4.51 5.17 5.14
N LEU A 190 -5.01 6.37 4.79
CA LEU A 190 -4.21 7.60 4.79
C LEU A 190 -3.74 8.04 6.18
N GLY A 191 -4.37 7.54 7.25
CA GLY A 191 -3.97 7.83 8.63
C GLY A 191 -2.48 7.54 8.90
N PHE A 192 -1.94 6.46 8.33
CA PHE A 192 -0.52 6.11 8.46
C PHE A 192 0.40 7.19 7.87
N PHE A 193 0.05 7.73 6.71
CA PHE A 193 0.83 8.78 6.03
C PHE A 193 0.67 10.14 6.72
N GLY A 194 -0.50 10.40 7.30
CA GLY A 194 -0.73 11.54 8.18
C GLY A 194 0.26 11.55 9.34
N ALA A 195 0.45 10.42 10.02
CA ALA A 195 1.43 10.27 11.11
C ALA A 195 2.88 10.47 10.65
N VAL A 196 3.25 9.92 9.47
CA VAL A 196 4.59 10.10 8.88
C VAL A 196 4.87 11.57 8.59
N MET A 197 3.94 12.24 7.92
CA MET A 197 4.09 13.65 7.57
C MET A 197 4.07 14.55 8.80
N LEU A 198 3.17 14.30 9.76
CA LEU A 198 3.11 15.06 11.01
C LEU A 198 4.43 14.95 11.78
N THR A 199 4.99 13.75 11.88
CA THR A 199 6.29 13.51 12.54
C THR A 199 7.42 14.28 11.84
N ALA A 200 7.47 14.24 10.51
CA ALA A 200 8.45 14.98 9.73
C ALA A 200 8.31 16.50 9.94
N LEU A 201 7.09 17.04 9.89
CA LEU A 201 6.81 18.46 10.05
C LEU A 201 7.11 18.95 11.47
N ILE A 202 6.66 18.23 12.51
CA ILE A 202 6.96 18.56 13.91
C ILE A 202 8.48 18.63 14.11
N ARG A 203 9.24 17.66 13.59
CA ARG A 203 10.69 17.65 13.73
C ARG A 203 11.37 18.81 12.99
N LEU A 204 10.89 19.19 11.80
CA LEU A 204 11.41 20.35 11.07
C LEU A 204 11.09 21.67 11.78
N VAL A 205 9.86 21.82 12.27
CA VAL A 205 9.41 23.01 12.99
C VAL A 205 10.17 23.18 14.31
N TYR A 206 10.31 22.10 15.10
CA TYR A 206 11.08 22.12 16.34
C TYR A 206 12.55 22.53 16.13
N ARG A 207 13.10 22.28 14.93
CA ARG A 207 14.46 22.68 14.53
C ARG A 207 14.54 24.07 13.89
N GLY A 208 13.44 24.82 13.84
CA GLY A 208 13.36 26.15 13.21
C GLY A 208 13.45 26.13 11.67
N GLN A 209 13.31 24.96 11.03
CA GLN A 209 13.50 24.75 9.60
C GLN A 209 12.22 25.00 8.78
N TRP A 210 11.56 26.14 8.98
CA TRP A 210 10.25 26.45 8.40
C TRP A 210 10.21 26.41 6.86
N LYS A 211 11.23 26.97 6.19
CA LYS A 211 11.32 26.93 4.72
C LYS A 211 11.36 25.49 4.17
N GLN A 212 12.02 24.60 4.90
CA GLN A 212 12.12 23.19 4.53
C GLN A 212 10.82 22.45 4.85
N ALA A 213 10.11 22.80 5.93
CA ALA A 213 8.77 22.29 6.21
C ALA A 213 7.78 22.65 5.09
N PHE A 214 7.72 23.91 4.67
CA PHE A 214 6.88 24.32 3.53
C PHE A 214 7.30 23.64 2.22
N SER A 215 8.60 23.53 1.96
CA SER A 215 9.08 22.79 0.78
C SER A 215 8.67 21.32 0.83
N CYS A 216 8.76 20.67 2.00
CA CYS A 216 8.34 19.29 2.19
C CYS A 216 6.85 19.11 1.89
N VAL A 217 5.98 20.00 2.38
CA VAL A 217 4.55 19.98 2.05
C VAL A 217 4.33 20.14 0.54
N GLY A 218 4.99 21.11 -0.10
CA GLY A 218 4.84 21.35 -1.53
C GLY A 218 5.23 20.13 -2.39
N TRP A 219 6.38 19.51 -2.11
CA TRP A 219 6.83 18.31 -2.83
C TRP A 219 5.96 17.09 -2.54
N PHE A 220 5.47 16.94 -1.31
CA PHE A 220 4.52 15.90 -0.94
C PHE A 220 3.21 16.04 -1.71
N LEU A 221 2.63 17.25 -1.74
CA LEU A 221 1.40 17.53 -2.50
C LEU A 221 1.61 17.30 -4.00
N LEU A 222 2.77 17.67 -4.55
CA LEU A 222 3.09 17.38 -5.94
C LEU A 222 3.09 15.87 -6.21
N GLY A 223 3.67 15.05 -5.34
CA GLY A 223 3.67 13.59 -5.48
C GLY A 223 2.26 13.01 -5.49
N LEU A 224 1.41 13.48 -4.58
CA LEU A 224 -0.01 13.09 -4.53
C LEU A 224 -0.73 13.49 -5.83
N LEU A 225 -0.49 14.71 -6.32
CA LEU A 225 -1.11 15.23 -7.53
C LEU A 225 -0.69 14.42 -8.75
N LEU A 226 0.60 14.05 -8.88
CA LEU A 226 1.12 13.21 -9.96
C LEU A 226 0.41 11.84 -10.04
N THR A 227 0.14 11.21 -8.89
CA THR A 227 -0.60 9.93 -8.87
C THR A 227 -2.09 10.07 -9.16
N THR A 228 -2.63 11.29 -9.05
CA THR A 228 -4.03 11.60 -9.34
C THR A 228 -4.26 11.85 -10.83
N LEU A 229 -3.25 12.33 -11.55
CA LEU A 229 -3.35 12.68 -12.97
C LEU A 229 -3.88 11.55 -13.87
N PRO A 230 -3.44 10.27 -13.75
CA PRO A 230 -3.96 9.20 -14.59
C PRO A 230 -5.48 9.04 -14.47
N TRP A 231 -6.03 9.24 -13.27
CA TRP A 231 -7.45 9.11 -13.00
C TRP A 231 -8.25 10.31 -13.49
N ILE A 232 -7.71 11.52 -13.33
CA ILE A 232 -8.29 12.72 -13.95
C ILE A 232 -8.38 12.55 -15.47
N LEU A 233 -7.33 12.03 -16.11
CA LEU A 233 -7.33 11.79 -17.55
C LEU A 233 -8.34 10.71 -17.94
N TYR A 234 -8.29 9.54 -17.28
CA TYR A 234 -9.20 8.42 -17.56
C TYR A 234 -10.67 8.83 -17.39
N PHE A 235 -11.03 9.43 -16.27
CA PHE A 235 -12.41 9.87 -16.03
C PHE A 235 -12.78 11.12 -16.83
N GLY A 236 -11.83 12.00 -17.12
CA GLY A 236 -12.05 13.22 -17.91
C GLY A 236 -12.43 12.92 -19.35
N VAL A 237 -11.68 12.04 -20.02
CA VAL A 237 -11.98 11.60 -21.40
C VAL A 237 -13.33 10.87 -21.48
N ASN A 238 -13.74 10.21 -20.39
CA ASN A 238 -14.97 9.44 -20.32
C ASN A 238 -16.17 10.21 -19.71
N SER A 239 -16.04 11.51 -19.48
CA SER A 239 -17.05 12.37 -18.81
C SER A 239 -17.54 11.80 -17.46
N GLY A 240 -16.66 11.10 -16.74
CA GLY A 240 -16.95 10.34 -15.51
C GLY A 240 -16.40 10.96 -14.22
N ILE A 241 -15.85 12.18 -14.24
CA ILE A 241 -15.23 12.79 -13.05
C ILE A 241 -16.24 12.93 -11.89
N GLY A 242 -17.45 13.42 -12.19
CA GLY A 242 -18.49 13.64 -11.17
C GLY A 242 -18.92 12.34 -10.49
N ILE A 243 -19.18 11.28 -11.28
CA ILE A 243 -19.61 9.99 -10.74
C ILE A 243 -18.48 9.30 -9.95
N TRP A 244 -17.24 9.40 -10.42
CA TRP A 244 -16.07 8.89 -9.70
C TRP A 244 -15.92 9.52 -8.31
N LEU A 245 -15.90 10.85 -8.23
CA LEU A 245 -15.72 11.54 -6.94
C LEU A 245 -16.91 11.32 -6.00
N LYS A 246 -18.13 11.29 -6.55
CA LYS A 246 -19.32 10.96 -5.76
C LYS A 246 -19.22 9.55 -5.19
N THR A 247 -18.97 8.54 -6.01
CA THR A 247 -18.95 7.15 -5.54
C THR A 247 -17.77 6.88 -4.62
N TYR A 248 -16.57 7.33 -4.99
CA TYR A 248 -15.38 7.02 -4.20
C TYR A 248 -15.31 7.79 -2.89
N PHE A 249 -15.64 9.09 -2.87
CA PHE A 249 -15.58 9.88 -1.63
C PHE A 249 -16.94 10.01 -0.95
N TYR A 250 -17.93 10.57 -1.64
CA TYR A 250 -19.21 10.94 -1.01
C TYR A 250 -19.97 9.71 -0.49
N ASP A 251 -20.18 8.71 -1.34
CA ASP A 251 -20.95 7.52 -0.96
C ASP A 251 -20.25 6.75 0.19
N ASN A 252 -18.93 6.58 0.13
CA ASN A 252 -18.16 5.96 1.21
C ASN A 252 -18.23 6.73 2.54
N LEU A 253 -18.10 8.07 2.50
CA LEU A 253 -18.05 8.89 3.72
C LEU A 253 -19.42 9.07 4.37
N PHE A 254 -20.48 9.19 3.57
CA PHE A 254 -21.79 9.63 4.06
C PHE A 254 -22.89 8.58 3.98
N LEU A 255 -22.79 7.58 3.09
CA LEU A 255 -23.82 6.55 2.93
C LEU A 255 -23.42 5.22 3.58
N TYR A 256 -22.13 4.85 3.52
CA TYR A 256 -21.61 3.62 4.12
C TYR A 256 -20.91 3.84 5.46
N GLY A 257 -20.69 5.09 5.86
CA GLY A 257 -20.23 5.46 7.20
C GLY A 257 -21.32 5.18 8.24
N GLY A 258 -21.44 3.93 8.67
CA GLY A 258 -22.35 3.52 9.75
C GLY A 258 -22.23 4.42 10.99
N SER A 259 -23.33 4.47 11.76
CA SER A 259 -23.60 5.32 12.93
C SER A 259 -22.35 5.83 13.66
N LYS A 260 -22.36 7.12 14.02
CA LYS A 260 -21.32 7.83 14.80
C LYS A 260 -20.98 7.07 16.08
N THR A 261 -20.12 6.07 15.98
CA THR A 261 -19.58 5.29 17.09
C THR A 261 -18.66 6.23 17.85
N SER A 262 -18.93 6.38 19.13
CA SER A 262 -18.17 7.30 19.98
C SER A 262 -16.69 6.87 20.02
N LEU A 263 -15.79 7.82 20.29
CA LEU A 263 -14.36 7.52 20.45
C LEU A 263 -14.14 6.43 21.52
N ALA A 264 -14.99 6.41 22.56
CA ALA A 264 -14.95 5.42 23.63
C ALA A 264 -15.29 4.00 23.13
N GLU A 265 -16.27 3.85 22.24
CA GLU A 265 -16.60 2.57 21.62
C GLU A 265 -15.47 2.07 20.71
N ARG A 266 -14.83 2.98 19.97
CA ARG A 266 -13.66 2.64 19.14
C ARG A 266 -12.49 2.16 19.97
N VAL A 267 -12.19 2.81 21.10
CA VAL A 267 -11.14 2.37 22.03
C VAL A 267 -11.51 1.01 22.64
N LYS A 268 -12.78 0.79 22.99
CA LYS A 268 -13.26 -0.48 23.53
C LYS A 268 -13.13 -1.63 22.53
N GLU A 269 -13.45 -1.41 21.26
CA GLU A 269 -13.27 -2.42 20.20
C GLU A 269 -11.79 -2.69 19.89
N ILE A 270 -10.93 -1.66 19.90
CA ILE A 270 -9.48 -1.86 19.76
C ILE A 270 -8.94 -2.72 20.90
N LEU A 271 -9.37 -2.47 22.14
CA LEU A 271 -8.94 -3.26 23.30
C LEU A 271 -9.41 -4.72 23.22
N LYS A 272 -10.59 -5.00 22.63
CA LYS A 272 -11.06 -6.37 22.40
C LYS A 272 -10.25 -7.12 21.33
N CYS A 273 -9.63 -6.43 20.38
CA CYS A 273 -8.82 -7.06 19.34
C CYS A 273 -7.39 -7.41 19.82
N VAL A 274 -6.99 -6.94 21.00
CA VAL A 274 -5.64 -7.13 21.57
C VAL A 274 -5.62 -8.21 22.67
N VAL A 275 -6.79 -8.75 23.05
CA VAL A 275 -6.98 -9.84 24.02
C VAL A 275 -7.47 -11.08 23.28
#